data_AF-G8PME3-F1
#
_entry.id   AF-G8PME3-F1
#
_cell.length_a   1.000
_cell.length_b   1.000
_cell.length_c   1.000
_cell.angle_alpha   90.00
_cell.angle_beta   90.00
_cell.angle_gamma   90.00
#
_symmetry.space_group_name_H-M   'P 1'
#
loop_
_entity.id
_entity.type
_entity.pdbx_description
1 polymer ?
#
loop_
_entity_poly.entity_id
_entity_poly.type
_entity_poly.pdbx_seq_one_letter_code
_entity_poly.pdbx_strand_id
1 'polypeptide(L)'
;MLLFSVFVLLRGHNEPGGGFIGGLIAVSAFAIYGIACGVSAVRRAMKFHPMSIAASGLFLAVLSVLPSIFFGQPAMTSQWLALPFLGTVIDLSTPLFFDIGVYLVVVGAISSIALSLEERAD
;
A
#
# COMPACT_ATOMS: atom_id res chain seq x y z
N MET A 1 -11.18 -0.71 -10.22
CA MET A 1 -10.98 -0.56 -8.76
C MET A 1 -9.54 -0.33 -8.37
N LEU A 2 -8.55 -1.07 -8.91
CA LEU A 2 -7.12 -0.87 -8.56
C LEU A 2 -6.62 0.57 -8.78
N LEU A 3 -6.92 1.17 -9.94
CA LEU A 3 -6.56 2.58 -10.19
C LEU A 3 -7.18 3.54 -9.16
N PHE A 4 -8.42 3.30 -8.77
CA PHE A 4 -9.11 4.11 -7.76
C PHE A 4 -8.50 3.91 -6.36
N SER A 5 -8.11 2.69 -6.02
CA SER A 5 -7.37 2.37 -4.79
C SER A 5 -6.06 3.17 -4.70
N VAL A 6 -5.30 3.26 -5.79
CA VAL A 6 -4.08 4.08 -5.87
C VAL A 6 -4.40 5.57 -5.73
N PHE A 7 -5.46 6.05 -6.39
CA PHE A 7 -5.91 7.44 -6.23
C PHE A 7 -6.27 7.77 -4.77
N VAL A 8 -6.99 6.88 -4.07
CA VAL A 8 -7.36 7.06 -2.66
C VAL A 8 -6.14 7.06 -1.74
N LEU A 9 -5.13 6.23 -2.03
CA LEU A 9 -3.83 6.26 -1.34
C LEU A 9 -3.16 7.63 -1.50
N LEU A 10 -2.99 8.12 -2.73
CA LEU A 10 -2.28 9.38 -3.01
C LEU A 10 -3.03 10.61 -2.48
N ARG A 11 -4.36 10.55 -2.40
CA ARG A 11 -5.25 11.60 -1.89
C ARG A 11 -5.12 11.82 -0.37
N GLY A 12 -4.69 10.81 0.39
CA GLY A 12 -4.81 10.74 1.86
C GLY A 12 -4.16 11.87 2.65
N HIS A 13 -3.26 12.63 2.04
CA HIS A 13 -2.61 13.79 2.68
C HIS A 13 -3.50 15.01 2.83
N ASN A 14 -4.39 15.24 1.86
CA ASN A 14 -5.17 16.48 1.77
C ASN A 14 -6.65 16.26 2.09
N GLU A 15 -7.11 15.01 2.00
CA GLU A 15 -8.52 14.66 1.94
C GLU A 15 -8.71 13.24 2.48
N PRO A 16 -9.96 12.82 2.80
CA PRO A 16 -10.24 11.47 3.24
C PRO A 16 -9.69 10.40 2.28
N GLY A 17 -8.86 9.50 2.80
CA GLY A 17 -8.15 8.49 2.03
C GLY A 17 -7.02 7.84 2.82
N GLY A 18 -5.94 7.47 2.13
CA GLY A 18 -4.71 6.95 2.73
C GLY A 18 -4.47 5.46 2.48
N GLY A 19 -3.34 4.97 3.02
CA GLY A 19 -2.82 3.64 2.71
C GLY A 19 -3.74 2.49 3.10
N PHE A 20 -4.36 2.55 4.28
CA PHE A 20 -5.21 1.47 4.79
C PHE A 20 -6.46 1.25 3.93
N ILE A 21 -7.27 2.29 3.76
CA ILE A 21 -8.51 2.20 2.97
C ILE A 21 -8.21 1.98 1.47
N GLY A 22 -7.16 2.61 0.94
CA GLY A 22 -6.67 2.32 -0.41
C GLY A 22 -6.34 0.83 -0.58
N GLY A 23 -5.65 0.24 0.40
CA GLY A 23 -5.31 -1.18 0.40
C GLY A 23 -6.55 -2.08 0.43
N LEU A 24 -7.54 -1.77 1.28
CA LEU A 24 -8.81 -2.51 1.32
C LEU A 24 -9.56 -2.47 -0.01
N ILE A 25 -9.59 -1.31 -0.69
CA ILE A 25 -10.23 -1.21 -2.02
C ILE A 25 -9.51 -2.11 -3.05
N ALA A 26 -8.18 -2.20 -2.98
CA ALA A 26 -7.42 -3.11 -3.85
C ALA A 26 -7.73 -4.58 -3.53
N VAL A 27 -7.80 -4.94 -2.25
CA VAL A 27 -8.18 -6.30 -1.83
C VAL A 27 -9.60 -6.64 -2.28
N SER A 28 -10.56 -5.71 -2.17
CA SER A 28 -11.92 -5.91 -2.69
C SER A 28 -11.92 -6.15 -4.21
N ALA A 29 -11.04 -5.47 -4.95
CA ALA A 29 -10.87 -5.72 -6.38
C ALA A 29 -10.40 -7.15 -6.66
N PHE A 30 -9.44 -7.65 -5.87
CA PHE A 30 -8.97 -9.04 -5.98
C PHE A 30 -10.05 -10.05 -5.56
N ALA A 31 -10.82 -9.76 -4.51
CA ALA A 31 -11.92 -10.62 -4.07
C ALA A 31 -12.99 -10.76 -5.15
N ILE A 32 -13.44 -9.64 -5.75
CA ILE A 32 -14.41 -9.67 -6.86
C ILE A 32 -13.83 -10.42 -8.06
N TYR A 33 -12.54 -10.23 -8.35
CA TYR A 33 -11.88 -10.97 -9.43
C TYR A 33 -11.77 -12.47 -9.14
N GLY A 34 -11.54 -12.86 -7.88
CA GLY A 34 -11.55 -14.24 -7.41
C GLY A 34 -12.92 -14.89 -7.56
N ILE A 35 -13.99 -14.20 -7.14
CA ILE A 35 -15.37 -14.67 -7.31
C ILE A 35 -15.71 -14.87 -8.80
N ALA A 36 -15.26 -13.97 -9.68
CA ALA A 36 -15.60 -14.02 -11.10
C ALA A 36 -14.75 -14.99 -11.93
N CYS A 37 -13.48 -15.20 -11.58
CA CYS A 37 -12.50 -15.92 -12.42
C CYS A 37 -11.74 -17.04 -11.67
N GLY A 38 -12.04 -17.25 -10.39
CA GLY A 38 -11.40 -18.23 -9.52
C GLY A 38 -10.07 -17.79 -8.92
N VAL A 39 -9.66 -18.49 -7.86
CA VAL A 39 -8.42 -18.25 -7.08
C VAL A 39 -7.18 -18.24 -7.98
N SER A 40 -7.10 -19.17 -8.94
CA SER A 40 -5.95 -19.29 -9.83
C SER A 40 -5.72 -18.04 -10.69
N ALA A 41 -6.78 -17.34 -11.07
CA ALA A 41 -6.69 -16.10 -11.83
C ALA A 41 -6.11 -14.96 -10.97
N VAL A 42 -6.56 -14.83 -9.72
CA VAL A 42 -6.02 -13.87 -8.75
C VAL A 42 -4.54 -14.13 -8.48
N ARG A 43 -4.16 -15.40 -8.28
CA ARG A 43 -2.76 -15.79 -8.06
C ARG A 43 -1.88 -15.50 -9.27
N ARG A 44 -2.38 -15.62 -10.51
CA ARG A 44 -1.66 -15.19 -11.72
C ARG A 44 -1.57 -13.66 -11.86
N ALA A 45 -2.58 -12.92 -11.41
CA ALA A 45 -2.55 -11.47 -11.42
C ALA A 45 -1.54 -10.90 -10.41
N MET A 46 -1.36 -11.56 -9.27
CA MET A 46 -0.35 -11.20 -8.27
C MET A 46 1.00 -11.86 -8.60
N LYS A 47 1.90 -11.08 -9.20
CA LYS A 47 3.25 -11.55 -9.59
C LYS A 47 4.13 -11.95 -8.40
N PHE A 48 3.89 -11.37 -7.23
CA PHE A 48 4.65 -11.63 -6.01
C PHE A 48 3.77 -12.33 -4.98
N HIS A 49 4.39 -13.16 -4.14
CA HIS A 49 3.68 -13.80 -3.04
C HIS A 49 3.08 -12.73 -2.11
N PRO A 50 1.81 -12.83 -1.67
CA PRO A 50 1.15 -11.82 -0.85
C PRO A 50 1.95 -11.44 0.40
N MET A 51 2.51 -12.43 1.09
CA MET A 51 3.37 -12.18 2.26
C MET A 51 4.66 -11.41 1.93
N SER A 52 5.23 -11.60 0.73
CA SER A 52 6.38 -10.82 0.29
C SER A 52 6.02 -9.36 0.03
N ILE A 53 4.82 -9.12 -0.53
CA ILE A 53 4.27 -7.76 -0.68
C ILE A 53 4.12 -7.12 0.70
N ALA A 54 3.52 -7.84 1.65
CA ALA A 54 3.35 -7.33 3.02
C ALA A 54 4.70 -7.02 3.70
N ALA A 55 5.68 -7.92 3.60
CA ALA A 55 7.01 -7.71 4.15
C ALA A 55 7.70 -6.48 3.53
N SER A 56 7.57 -6.28 2.22
CA SER A 56 8.10 -5.09 1.54
C SER A 56 7.43 -3.79 2.01
N GLY A 57 6.13 -3.85 2.28
CA GLY A 57 5.38 -2.72 2.84
C GLY A 57 5.83 -2.37 4.25
N LEU A 58 6.00 -3.37 5.11
CA LEU A 58 6.50 -3.18 6.46
C LEU A 58 7.91 -2.58 6.45
N PHE A 59 8.79 -3.10 5.58
CA PHE A 59 10.12 -2.57 5.40
C PHE A 59 10.09 -1.09 4.98
N LEU A 60 9.25 -0.73 4.00
CA LEU A 60 9.10 0.65 3.55
C LEU A 60 8.56 1.57 4.65
N ALA A 61 7.59 1.11 5.43
CA ALA A 61 7.04 1.85 6.56
C ALA A 61 8.12 2.13 7.62
N VAL A 62 8.96 1.15 7.95
CA VAL A 62 10.09 1.36 8.88
C VAL A 62 11.13 2.32 8.30
N LEU A 63 11.46 2.17 7.01
CA LEU A 63 12.39 3.09 6.34
C LEU A 63 11.93 4.55 6.37
N SER A 64 10.61 4.81 6.25
CA SER A 64 10.08 6.17 6.32
C SER A 64 10.29 6.87 7.67
N VAL A 65 10.55 6.11 8.74
CA VAL A 65 10.84 6.65 10.08
C VAL A 65 12.30 7.12 10.17
N LEU A 66 13.22 6.45 9.48
CA LEU A 66 14.66 6.66 9.63
C LEU A 66 15.11 8.12 9.46
N PRO A 67 14.61 8.91 8.48
CA PRO A 67 15.00 10.31 8.33
C PRO A 67 14.81 11.12 9.61
N SER A 68 13.67 10.97 10.30
CA SER A 68 13.40 11.69 11.55
C SER A 68 14.42 11.40 12.66
N ILE A 69 14.84 10.13 12.76
CA ILE A 69 15.85 9.69 13.73
C ILE A 69 17.23 10.26 13.40
N PHE A 70 17.62 10.26 12.13
CA PHE A 70 18.90 10.83 11.68
C PHE A 70 19.01 12.34 11.95
N PHE A 71 17.89 13.07 11.92
CA PHE A 71 17.84 14.49 12.28
C PHE A 71 17.69 14.75 13.79
N GLY A 72 17.72 13.72 14.63
CA GLY A 72 17.55 13.85 16.09
C GLY A 72 16.15 14.30 16.51
N GLN A 73 15.15 14.15 15.63
CA GLN A 73 13.76 14.49 15.91
C GLN A 73 13.01 13.27 16.48
N PRO A 74 11.86 13.48 17.15
CA PRO A 74 10.99 12.38 17.54
C PRO A 74 10.66 11.47 16.36
N ALA A 75 10.60 10.16 16.61
CA ALA A 75 10.26 9.19 15.57
C ALA A 75 8.92 9.54 14.90
N MET A 76 8.85 9.37 13.58
CA MET A 76 7.71 9.74 12.72
C MET A 76 7.45 11.24 12.58
N THR A 77 8.41 12.10 12.95
CA THR A 77 8.33 13.52 12.58
C THR A 77 8.37 13.67 11.05
N SER A 78 7.37 14.35 10.49
CA SER A 78 7.20 14.46 9.04
C SER A 78 8.32 15.26 8.39
N GLN A 79 8.97 14.64 7.40
CA GLN A 79 9.97 15.31 6.57
C GLN A 79 9.35 15.56 5.20
N TRP A 80 9.58 16.76 4.66
CA TRP A 80 9.05 17.21 3.39
C TRP A 80 10.19 17.54 2.44
N LEU A 81 10.04 17.10 1.19
CA LEU A 81 10.98 17.35 0.11
C LEU A 81 10.21 17.87 -1.10
N ALA A 82 10.37 19.15 -1.38
CA ALA A 82 9.83 19.80 -2.56
C ALA A 82 10.75 19.56 -3.75
N LEU A 83 10.29 18.77 -4.73
CA LEU A 83 11.03 18.51 -5.97
C LEU A 83 10.44 19.31 -7.12
N PRO A 84 11.25 20.14 -7.83
CA PRO A 84 10.80 20.77 -9.06
C PRO A 84 10.69 19.71 -10.17
N PHE A 85 9.50 19.59 -10.77
CA PHE A 85 9.24 18.65 -11.85
C PHE A 85 8.34 19.29 -12.91
N LEU A 86 8.81 19.39 -14.16
CA LEU A 86 8.03 19.88 -15.31
C LEU A 86 7.29 21.23 -15.09
N GLY A 87 7.85 22.14 -14.28
CA GLY A 87 7.24 23.44 -13.99
C GLY A 87 6.24 23.44 -12.82
N THR A 88 6.04 22.31 -12.14
CA THR A 88 5.31 22.20 -10.87
C THR A 88 6.22 21.71 -9.74
N VAL A 89 5.83 21.99 -8.50
CA VAL A 89 6.53 21.46 -7.31
C VAL A 89 5.77 20.23 -6.84
N ILE A 90 6.48 19.11 -6.72
CA ILE A 90 5.94 17.88 -6.15
C ILE A 90 6.44 17.79 -4.71
N ASP A 91 5.50 17.86 -3.76
CA ASP A 91 5.79 17.69 -2.33
C ASP A 91 5.79 16.21 -1.98
N LEU A 92 6.99 15.64 -1.85
CA LEU A 92 7.17 14.29 -1.32
C LEU A 92 7.34 14.37 0.19
N SER A 93 6.70 13.46 0.92
CA SER A 93 6.72 13.46 2.38
C SER A 93 6.95 12.07 2.94
N THR A 94 7.66 11.96 4.07
CA THR A 94 7.83 10.67 4.75
C THR A 94 6.51 10.00 5.14
N PRO A 95 5.42 10.72 5.52
CA PRO A 95 4.14 10.08 5.75
C PRO A 95 3.52 9.47 4.47
N LEU A 96 3.81 9.99 3.26
CA LEU A 96 3.39 9.32 2.01
C LEU A 96 4.05 7.95 1.86
N PHE A 97 5.36 7.86 2.10
CA PHE A 97 6.06 6.57 2.05
C PHE A 97 5.57 5.61 3.14
N PHE A 98 5.27 6.12 4.33
CA PHE A 98 4.63 5.33 5.38
C PHE A 98 3.30 4.74 4.92
N ASP A 99 2.43 5.57 4.34
CA ASP A 99 1.12 5.14 3.82
C ASP A 99 1.23 4.14 2.66
N ILE A 100 2.20 4.30 1.76
CA ILE A 100 2.51 3.29 0.74
C ILE A 100 2.93 1.98 1.41
N GLY A 101 3.72 2.04 2.48
CA GLY A 101 4.08 0.87 3.28
C GLY A 101 2.84 0.17 3.87
N VAL A 102 1.96 0.93 4.52
CA VAL A 102 0.70 0.42 5.09
C VAL A 102 -0.19 -0.19 3.99
N TYR A 103 -0.30 0.47 2.83
CA TYR A 103 -1.04 -0.03 1.68
C TYR A 103 -0.57 -1.42 1.25
N LEU A 104 0.75 -1.59 1.09
CA LEU A 104 1.35 -2.87 0.70
C LEU A 104 1.16 -3.95 1.78
N VAL A 105 1.26 -3.60 3.06
CA VAL A 105 0.94 -4.51 4.18
C VAL A 105 -0.50 -4.99 4.10
N VAL A 106 -1.46 -4.09 3.94
CA VAL A 106 -2.89 -4.42 3.87
C VAL A 106 -3.19 -5.29 2.66
N VAL A 107 -2.72 -4.91 1.48
CA VAL A 107 -2.90 -5.70 0.25
C VAL A 107 -2.28 -7.09 0.42
N GLY A 108 -1.02 -7.17 0.84
CA GLY A 108 -0.33 -8.44 0.98
C GLY A 108 -0.95 -9.36 2.04
N ALA A 109 -1.21 -8.85 3.24
CA ALA A 109 -1.71 -9.66 4.34
C ALA A 109 -3.14 -10.15 4.08
N ILE A 110 -4.05 -9.26 3.67
CA ILE A 110 -5.46 -9.65 3.50
C ILE A 110 -5.63 -10.50 2.24
N SER A 111 -4.92 -10.22 1.13
CA SER A 111 -4.94 -11.13 -0.02
C SER A 111 -4.36 -12.50 0.33
N SER A 112 -3.34 -12.59 1.21
CA SER A 112 -2.84 -13.87 1.70
C SER A 112 -3.92 -14.65 2.44
N ILE A 113 -4.63 -13.98 3.35
CA ILE A 113 -5.71 -14.58 4.14
C ILE A 113 -6.84 -15.04 3.23
N ALA A 114 -7.30 -14.19 2.31
CA ALA A 114 -8.39 -14.50 1.39
C ALA A 114 -8.08 -15.72 0.53
N LEU A 115 -6.90 -15.76 -0.12
CA LEU A 115 -6.49 -16.91 -0.93
C LEU A 115 -6.36 -18.19 -0.10
N SER A 116 -5.81 -18.09 1.11
CA SER A 116 -5.64 -19.26 1.99
C SER A 116 -6.98 -19.84 2.48
N LEU A 117 -8.02 -19.00 2.57
CA LEU A 117 -9.36 -19.43 2.96
C LEU A 117 -10.11 -20.05 1.77
N GLU A 118 -10.00 -19.47 0.58
CA GLU A 118 -10.62 -20.02 -0.63
C GLU A 118 -9.99 -21.35 -1.05
N GLU A 119 -8.66 -21.50 -0.97
CA GLU A 119 -7.97 -22.76 -1.29
C GLU A 119 -8.33 -23.92 -0.34
N ARG A 120 -8.92 -23.65 0.82
CA ARG A 120 -9.41 -24.69 1.74
C ARG A 120 -10.84 -25.13 1.46
N ALA A 121 -11.57 -24.37 0.66
CA ALA A 121 -12.97 -24.64 0.33
C ALA A 121 -13.11 -25.53 -0.92
N ASP A 122 -12.04 -25.69 -1.70
CA ASP A 122 -11.88 -26.65 -2.79
C ASP A 122 -11.31 -27.99 -2.28
#